data_AF-A0A5P8YW52-F1
#
_entry.id   AF-A0A5P8YW52-F1
#
_cell.length_a   1.000
_cell.length_b   1.000
_cell.length_c   1.000
_cell.angle_alpha   90.00
_cell.angle_beta   90.00
_cell.angle_gamma   90.00
#
_symmetry.space_group_name_H-M   'P 1'
#
loop_
_entity.id
_entity.type
_entity.pdbx_description
1 polymer ?
#
loop_
_entity_poly.entity_id
_entity_poly.type
_entity_poly.pdbx_seq_one_letter_code
_entity_poly.pdbx_strand_id
1 'polypeptide(L)'
;MKTLSQSAKPMVLAARPPGGDDGDTNVVIETKTRTKKPPLYKVLLLNDDYTPMEFVVHVLERFFGMNHAQAFEIMLTVHKKGLAVVGVFSHEIAETKVGQVMDFARRHQHPLQCTMEKE
;
A
#
# COMPACT_ATOMS: atom_id res chain seq x y z
N MET A 1 -26.54 47.49 -16.74
CA MET A 1 -26.31 48.88 -16.29
C MET A 1 -24.95 48.95 -15.61
N LYS A 2 -24.09 49.85 -16.11
CA LYS A 2 -22.76 50.23 -15.61
C LYS A 2 -21.67 49.16 -15.76
N THR A 3 -20.49 49.40 -16.32
CA THR A 3 -19.93 50.52 -17.10
C THR A 3 -18.57 50.02 -17.65
N LEU A 4 -18.15 50.65 -18.74
CA LEU A 4 -16.83 50.69 -19.42
C LEU A 4 -15.62 50.38 -18.50
N SER A 5 -14.50 49.83 -18.98
CA SER A 5 -13.68 50.45 -20.04
C SER A 5 -12.64 49.49 -20.62
N GLN A 6 -12.54 49.50 -21.95
CA GLN A 6 -11.33 49.13 -22.69
C GLN A 6 -10.20 50.11 -22.36
N SER A 7 -8.93 49.72 -22.49
CA SER A 7 -8.06 50.35 -23.49
C SER A 7 -6.73 49.63 -23.69
N ALA A 8 -6.24 49.71 -24.92
CA ALA A 8 -5.07 49.09 -25.50
C ALA A 8 -3.73 49.75 -25.09
N LYS A 9 -2.63 48.99 -25.25
CA LYS A 9 -1.22 49.44 -25.30
C LYS A 9 -0.93 50.15 -26.66
N PRO A 10 0.28 50.69 -27.01
CA PRO A 10 1.58 50.77 -26.32
C PRO A 10 2.40 52.10 -26.51
N MET A 11 3.64 52.13 -26.01
CA MET A 11 4.88 52.65 -26.65
C MET A 11 5.73 53.72 -25.89
N VAL A 12 6.81 53.21 -25.27
CA VAL A 12 8.24 53.62 -25.26
C VAL A 12 8.64 55.10 -25.00
N LEU A 13 9.42 55.33 -23.93
CA LEU A 13 10.67 56.10 -24.02
C LEU A 13 11.67 55.66 -22.94
N ALA A 14 12.95 55.61 -23.34
CA ALA A 14 14.08 54.96 -22.69
C ALA A 14 14.71 55.77 -21.54
N ALA A 15 15.40 55.07 -20.63
CA ALA A 15 16.72 55.45 -20.10
C ALA A 15 17.35 54.26 -19.35
N ARG A 16 18.45 53.70 -19.89
CA ARG A 16 19.42 52.87 -19.15
C ARG A 16 20.48 53.78 -18.53
N PRO A 17 20.99 53.44 -17.35
CA PRO A 17 22.43 53.52 -17.09
C PRO A 17 23.03 52.12 -16.88
N PRO A 18 24.35 51.95 -17.07
CA PRO A 18 25.02 50.65 -17.05
C PRO A 18 25.67 50.33 -15.69
N GLY A 19 25.79 49.02 -15.39
CA GLY A 19 26.87 48.49 -14.54
C GLY A 19 26.44 47.83 -13.23
N GLY A 20 26.71 46.52 -13.10
CA GLY A 20 26.72 45.78 -11.84
C GLY A 20 26.18 44.35 -11.93
N ASP A 21 27.05 43.41 -12.34
CA ASP A 21 27.04 41.97 -12.00
C ASP A 21 26.94 41.84 -10.46
N ASP A 22 26.14 40.97 -9.83
CA ASP A 22 26.30 39.52 -9.74
C ASP A 22 25.00 38.88 -9.20
N GLY A 23 24.76 37.63 -9.58
CA GLY A 23 23.48 36.91 -9.55
C GLY A 23 22.73 36.80 -8.21
N ASP A 24 21.49 37.32 -8.21
CA ASP A 24 20.43 36.92 -7.27
C ASP A 24 19.95 35.51 -7.65
N THR A 25 20.57 34.49 -7.05
CA THR A 25 20.08 33.11 -7.18
C THR A 25 19.03 32.87 -6.10
N ASN A 26 17.81 33.32 -6.36
CA ASN A 26 16.65 33.00 -5.53
C ASN A 26 16.33 31.50 -5.67
N VAL A 27 16.92 30.68 -4.79
CA VAL A 27 16.61 29.24 -4.70
C VAL A 27 15.24 29.10 -4.07
N VAL A 28 14.21 29.08 -4.91
CA VAL A 28 12.86 28.67 -4.52
C VAL A 28 12.87 27.17 -4.26
N ILE A 29 12.91 26.77 -2.99
CA ILE A 29 12.76 25.38 -2.57
C ILE A 29 11.27 25.05 -2.57
N GLU A 30 10.68 24.84 -3.75
CA GLU A 30 9.28 24.47 -3.86
C GLU A 30 9.04 22.96 -3.85
N THR A 31 8.14 22.59 -2.95
CA THR A 31 7.38 21.33 -2.84
C THR A 31 8.13 20.09 -2.34
N LYS A 32 8.02 19.86 -1.02
CA LYS A 32 7.98 18.51 -0.45
C LYS A 32 6.90 17.71 -1.20
N THR A 33 7.28 16.91 -2.18
CA THR A 33 6.43 15.87 -2.75
C THR A 33 5.95 14.96 -1.62
N ARG A 34 4.69 15.12 -1.20
CA ARG A 34 4.04 14.17 -0.28
C ARG A 34 3.87 12.87 -1.04
N THR A 35 4.83 11.96 -0.91
CA THR A 35 4.68 10.56 -1.35
C THR A 35 3.40 10.00 -0.73
N LYS A 36 2.42 9.63 -1.58
CA LYS A 36 1.24 8.90 -1.11
C LYS A 36 1.71 7.60 -0.46
N LYS A 37 1.24 7.33 0.76
CA LYS A 37 1.51 6.05 1.42
C LYS A 37 0.97 4.91 0.55
N PRO A 38 1.70 3.80 0.36
CA PRO A 38 1.23 2.69 -0.44
C PRO A 38 -0.08 2.12 0.16
N PRO A 39 -1.01 1.66 -0.70
CA PRO A 39 -2.24 1.04 -0.23
C PRO A 39 -1.91 -0.24 0.56
N LEU A 40 -2.63 -0.43 1.67
CA LEU A 40 -2.52 -1.62 2.50
C LEU A 40 -3.54 -2.67 2.05
N TYR A 41 -3.18 -3.93 2.24
CA TYR A 41 -3.95 -5.11 1.86
C TYR A 41 -4.04 -6.05 3.05
N LYS A 42 -5.26 -6.52 3.34
CA LYS A 42 -5.52 -7.59 4.30
C LYS A 42 -5.25 -8.91 3.61
N VAL A 43 -4.46 -9.78 4.22
CA VAL A 43 -4.33 -11.18 3.82
C VAL A 43 -5.30 -12.00 4.67
N LEU A 44 -6.02 -12.92 4.03
CA LEU A 44 -7.09 -13.70 4.66
C LEU A 44 -6.90 -15.19 4.39
N LEU A 45 -7.20 -16.00 5.41
CA LEU A 45 -7.37 -17.45 5.27
C LEU A 45 -8.86 -17.80 5.33
N LEU A 46 -9.28 -18.72 4.47
CA LEU A 46 -10.65 -19.22 4.41
C LEU A 46 -10.70 -20.67 4.91
N ASN A 47 -11.78 -21.01 5.59
CA ASN A 47 -12.03 -22.36 6.08
C ASN A 47 -12.37 -23.33 4.94
N ASP A 48 -11.98 -24.58 5.14
CA ASP A 48 -12.37 -25.73 4.33
C ASP A 48 -12.41 -26.99 5.22
N ASP A 49 -13.03 -28.07 4.73
CA ASP A 49 -13.26 -29.29 5.52
C ASP A 49 -12.13 -30.34 5.42
N TYR A 50 -11.05 -30.06 4.68
CA TYR A 50 -10.03 -31.07 4.33
C TYR A 50 -8.61 -30.71 4.78
N THR A 51 -8.31 -29.43 5.01
CA THR A 51 -7.00 -28.99 5.49
C THR A 51 -6.88 -29.26 7.00
N PRO A 52 -5.87 -30.02 7.46
CA PRO A 52 -5.68 -30.29 8.89
C PRO A 52 -5.40 -29.01 9.71
N MET A 53 -5.90 -28.97 10.96
CA MET A 53 -5.67 -27.82 11.87
C MET A 53 -4.17 -27.54 12.08
N GLU A 54 -3.38 -28.58 12.32
CA GLU A 54 -1.92 -28.47 12.49
C GLU A 54 -1.23 -27.89 11.25
N PHE A 55 -1.75 -28.17 10.06
CA PHE A 55 -1.22 -27.60 8.83
C PHE A 55 -1.44 -26.08 8.79
N VAL A 56 -2.63 -25.62 9.17
CA VAL A 56 -2.95 -24.18 9.24
C VAL A 56 -2.07 -23.47 10.28
N VAL A 57 -1.87 -24.08 11.44
CA VAL A 57 -0.95 -23.56 12.47
C VAL A 57 0.47 -23.44 11.93
N HIS A 58 0.98 -24.48 11.27
CA HIS A 58 2.32 -24.45 10.66
C HIS A 58 2.47 -23.37 9.59
N VAL A 59 1.43 -23.16 8.77
CA VAL A 59 1.40 -22.08 7.76
C VAL A 59 1.51 -20.71 8.43
N LEU A 60 0.76 -20.48 9.50
CA LEU A 60 0.75 -19.21 10.25
C LEU A 60 2.11 -18.93 10.92
N GLU A 61 2.69 -19.93 11.56
CA GLU A 61 4.03 -19.82 12.16
C GLU A 61 5.10 -19.54 11.11
N ARG A 62 5.11 -20.32 10.01
CA ARG A 62 6.15 -20.28 8.99
C ARG A 62 6.14 -19.00 8.15
N PHE A 63 4.97 -18.57 7.69
CA PHE A 63 4.87 -17.48 6.71
C PHE A 63 4.50 -16.14 7.32
N PHE A 64 3.89 -16.13 8.52
CA PHE A 64 3.48 -14.90 9.19
C PHE A 64 4.27 -14.63 10.48
N GLY A 65 5.17 -15.54 10.89
CA GLY A 65 6.04 -15.35 12.04
C GLY A 65 5.27 -15.31 13.36
N MET A 66 4.08 -15.89 13.39
CA MET A 66 3.27 -15.99 14.61
C MET A 66 3.89 -17.01 15.54
N ASN A 67 3.80 -16.77 16.85
CA ASN A 67 4.04 -17.84 17.81
C ASN A 67 2.87 -18.85 17.80
N HIS A 68 3.10 -20.00 18.41
CA HIS A 68 2.13 -21.10 18.42
C HIS A 68 0.75 -20.71 18.97
N ALA A 69 0.71 -19.96 20.09
CA ALA A 69 -0.55 -19.56 20.71
C ALA A 69 -1.36 -18.64 19.78
N GLN A 70 -0.71 -17.66 19.16
CA GLN A 70 -1.34 -16.75 18.19
C GLN A 70 -1.84 -17.50 16.96
N ALA A 71 -1.02 -18.40 16.41
CA ALA A 71 -1.37 -19.23 15.25
C ALA A 71 -2.58 -20.13 15.55
N PHE A 72 -2.60 -20.73 16.74
CA PHE A 72 -3.70 -21.58 17.19
C PHE A 72 -5.02 -20.81 17.34
N GLU A 73 -4.98 -19.61 17.92
CA GLU A 73 -6.17 -18.74 18.05
C GLU A 73 -6.73 -18.31 16.69
N ILE A 74 -5.86 -17.94 15.75
CA ILE A 74 -6.28 -17.56 14.40
C ILE A 74 -6.83 -18.78 13.65
N MET A 75 -6.18 -19.94 13.74
CA MET A 75 -6.68 -21.18 13.16
C MET A 75 -8.09 -21.51 13.66
N LEU A 76 -8.33 -21.43 14.98
CA LEU A 76 -9.67 -21.63 15.55
C LEU A 76 -10.69 -20.60 15.03
N THR A 77 -10.25 -19.37 14.78
CA THR A 77 -11.09 -18.32 14.23
C THR A 77 -11.50 -18.65 12.80
N VAL A 78 -10.56 -19.07 11.95
CA VAL A 78 -10.86 -19.54 10.58
C VAL A 78 -11.84 -20.70 10.64
N HIS A 79 -11.56 -21.73 11.43
CA HIS A 79 -12.39 -22.92 11.55
C HIS A 79 -13.83 -22.62 12.00
N LYS A 80 -14.01 -21.73 12.99
CA LYS A 80 -15.33 -21.43 13.56
C LYS A 80 -16.12 -20.38 12.78
N LYS A 81 -15.44 -19.41 12.16
CA LYS A 81 -16.08 -18.25 11.53
C LYS A 81 -16.04 -18.29 10.00
N GLY A 82 -15.33 -19.24 9.40
CA GLY A 82 -15.20 -19.38 7.96
C GLY A 82 -14.08 -18.54 7.32
N LEU A 83 -13.64 -17.46 7.97
CA LEU A 83 -12.44 -16.73 7.57
C LEU A 83 -11.76 -16.01 8.75
N ALA A 84 -10.50 -15.64 8.56
CA ALA A 84 -9.80 -14.69 9.42
C ALA A 84 -8.80 -13.83 8.63
N VAL A 85 -8.63 -12.58 9.06
CA VAL A 85 -7.51 -11.75 8.63
C VAL A 85 -6.27 -12.19 9.38
N VAL A 86 -5.21 -12.55 8.64
CA VAL A 86 -3.94 -13.02 9.21
C VAL A 86 -2.90 -11.91 9.33
N GLY A 87 -3.06 -10.82 8.57
CA GLY A 87 -2.18 -9.66 8.64
C GLY A 87 -2.52 -8.60 7.60
N VAL A 88 -1.91 -7.43 7.76
CA VAL A 88 -2.06 -6.28 6.85
C VAL A 88 -0.68 -5.89 6.33
N PHE A 89 -0.52 -5.82 5.01
CA PHE A 89 0.77 -5.60 4.35
C PHE A 89 0.64 -4.64 3.17
N SER A 90 1.75 -4.19 2.60
CA SER A 90 1.73 -3.58 1.26
C SER A 90 1.33 -4.63 0.22
N HIS A 91 0.85 -4.18 -0.94
CA HIS A 91 0.42 -5.06 -2.03
C HIS A 91 1.45 -6.15 -2.38
N GLU A 92 2.71 -5.78 -2.63
CA GLU A 92 3.76 -6.72 -3.05
C GLU A 92 4.06 -7.78 -1.99
N ILE A 93 4.05 -7.40 -0.70
CA ILE A 93 4.26 -8.32 0.42
C ILE A 93 3.05 -9.24 0.57
N ALA A 94 1.83 -8.71 0.48
CA ALA A 94 0.60 -9.49 0.55
C ALA A 94 0.54 -10.54 -0.59
N GLU A 95 0.81 -10.12 -1.82
CA GLU A 95 0.83 -10.98 -3.01
C GLU A 95 1.85 -12.11 -2.85
N THR A 96 3.06 -11.78 -2.42
CA THR A 96 4.12 -12.76 -2.17
C THR A 96 3.72 -13.77 -1.10
N LYS A 97 3.15 -13.31 0.03
CA LYS A 97 2.71 -14.20 1.10
C LYS A 97 1.56 -15.11 0.67
N VAL A 98 0.58 -14.57 -0.06
CA VAL A 98 -0.52 -15.36 -0.63
C VAL A 98 0.04 -16.45 -1.53
N GLY A 99 0.91 -16.10 -2.49
CA GLY A 99 1.54 -17.07 -3.39
C GLY A 99 2.30 -18.18 -2.65
N GLN A 100 3.11 -17.81 -1.64
CA GLN A 100 3.86 -18.77 -0.82
C GLN A 100 2.96 -19.76 -0.08
N VAL A 101 1.88 -19.27 0.53
CA VAL A 101 0.92 -20.13 1.27
C VAL A 101 0.20 -21.07 0.31
N MET A 102 -0.29 -20.54 -0.82
CA MET A 102 -1.03 -21.31 -1.82
C MET A 102 -0.15 -22.40 -2.45
N ASP A 103 1.10 -22.08 -2.79
CA ASP A 103 2.06 -23.06 -3.30
C ASP A 103 2.38 -24.15 -2.28
N PHE A 104 2.55 -23.78 -1.02
CA PHE A 104 2.83 -24.71 0.06
C PHE A 104 1.67 -25.67 0.30
N ALA A 105 0.44 -25.15 0.35
CA ALA A 105 -0.79 -25.95 0.46
C ALA A 105 -0.94 -26.94 -0.70
N ARG A 106 -0.73 -26.47 -1.94
CA ARG A 106 -0.81 -27.32 -3.14
C ARG A 106 0.21 -28.47 -3.09
N ARG A 107 1.46 -28.20 -2.69
CA ARG A 107 2.51 -29.24 -2.58
C ARG A 107 2.18 -30.29 -1.52
N HIS A 108 1.40 -29.93 -0.50
CA HIS A 108 0.94 -30.84 0.55
C HIS A 108 -0.48 -31.39 0.29
N GLN A 109 -1.03 -31.16 -0.91
CA GLN A 109 -2.33 -31.67 -1.33
C GLN A 109 -3.50 -31.18 -0.45
N HIS A 110 -3.39 -29.96 0.09
CA HIS A 110 -4.47 -29.33 0.85
C HIS A 110 -5.17 -28.25 0.02
N PRO A 111 -6.52 -28.14 0.09
CA PRO A 111 -7.27 -27.15 -0.66
C PRO A 111 -7.29 -25.75 -0.03
N LEU A 112 -6.52 -25.54 1.07
CA LEU A 112 -6.44 -24.29 1.82
C LEU A 112 -6.38 -23.05 0.91
N GLN A 113 -7.30 -22.12 1.13
CA GLN A 113 -7.35 -20.87 0.39
C GLN A 113 -6.79 -19.71 1.21
N CYS A 114 -5.90 -18.95 0.58
CA CYS A 114 -5.32 -17.71 1.06
C CYS A 114 -5.55 -16.64 -0.01
N THR A 115 -6.04 -15.47 0.39
CA THR A 115 -6.34 -14.36 -0.53
C THR A 115 -5.93 -13.02 0.07
N MET A 116 -6.02 -11.95 -0.72
CA MET A 116 -5.84 -10.58 -0.24
C MET A 116 -6.92 -9.62 -0.77
N GLU A 117 -7.32 -8.66 0.04
CA GLU A 117 -8.22 -7.58 -0.35
C GLU A 117 -7.64 -6.23 0.08
N LYS A 118 -8.00 -5.16 -0.65
CA LYS A 118 -7.58 -3.80 -0.31
C LYS A 118 -8.25 -3.36 0.99
N GLU A 119 -7.48 -2.76 1.90
CA GLU A 119 -7.99 -2.23 3.18
C GLU A 119 -8.91 -1.01 3.01
#